data_AF-A0A975PIA0-F1
#
_entry.id   AF-A0A975PIA0-F1
#
_cell.length_a   1.000
_cell.length_b   1.000
_cell.length_c   1.000
_cell.angle_alpha   90.00
_cell.angle_beta   90.00
_cell.angle_gamma   90.00
#
_symmetry.space_group_name_H-M   'P 1'
#
loop_
_entity.id
_entity.type
_entity.pdbx_description
1 polymer ?
#
loop_
_entity_poly.entity_id
_entity_poly.type
_entity_poly.pdbx_seq_one_letter_code
_entity_poly.pdbx_strand_id
1 'polypeptide(L)'
;MKKLLLTLCVVMLIISSVRCSPKRPEISEETLTGSAQLIENYGEIDYAEAFIEKNKLILYLIPVNEEVPKERVREIGVLFLKALSGYTVNEGLKGPTDESYGEIYDYYNTEILVEGENGTIIDKGTKSKGKNEVKWQ
;
A
#
# COMPACT_ATOMS: atom_id res chain seq x y z
N MET A 1 49.92 -20.66 4.98
CA MET A 1 48.71 -20.49 5.81
C MET A 1 47.98 -19.17 5.57
N LYS A 2 48.65 -18.00 5.53
CA LYS A 2 47.99 -16.69 5.26
C LYS A 2 47.24 -16.59 3.91
N LYS A 3 47.73 -17.25 2.86
CA LYS A 3 47.08 -17.25 1.53
C LYS A 3 45.81 -18.10 1.44
N LEU A 4 45.64 -19.10 2.32
CA LEU A 4 44.44 -19.94 2.39
C LEU A 4 43.32 -19.28 3.20
N LEU A 5 43.68 -18.48 4.22
CA LEU A 5 42.72 -17.73 5.03
C LEU A 5 42.05 -16.60 4.23
N LEU A 6 42.81 -15.93 3.35
CA LEU A 6 42.30 -14.83 2.54
C LEU A 6 41.25 -15.31 1.52
N THR A 7 41.48 -16.46 0.89
CA THR A 7 40.55 -17.03 -0.10
C THR A 7 39.22 -17.43 0.53
N LEU A 8 39.24 -17.93 1.77
CA LEU A 8 38.03 -18.31 2.51
C LEU A 8 37.18 -17.07 2.87
N CYS A 9 37.81 -15.97 3.29
CA CYS A 9 37.11 -14.72 3.58
C CYS A 9 36.47 -14.08 2.34
N VAL A 10 37.12 -14.16 1.17
CA VAL A 10 36.58 -13.61 -0.08
C VAL A 10 35.37 -14.42 -0.57
N VAL A 11 35.39 -15.75 -0.43
CA VAL A 11 34.23 -16.58 -0.80
C VAL A 11 33.04 -16.34 0.13
N MET A 12 33.27 -16.10 1.43
CA MET A 12 32.20 -15.81 2.40
C MET A 12 31.53 -14.43 2.13
N LEU A 13 32.29 -13.45 1.63
CA LEU A 13 31.78 -12.13 1.24
C LEU A 13 30.96 -12.14 -0.06
N ILE A 14 31.25 -13.05 -0.99
CA ILE A 14 30.52 -13.16 -2.27
C ILE A 14 29.13 -13.79 -2.05
N ILE A 15 28.98 -14.74 -1.12
CA ILE A 15 27.70 -15.41 -0.85
C ILE A 15 26.67 -14.45 -0.21
N SER A 16 27.11 -13.42 0.52
CA SER A 16 26.23 -12.39 1.11
C SER A 16 25.62 -11.39 0.09
N SER A 17 25.97 -11.48 -1.20
CA SER A 17 25.56 -10.51 -2.22
C SER A 17 24.43 -10.99 -3.14
N VAL A 18 23.92 -12.22 -2.96
CA VAL A 18 22.66 -12.65 -3.59
C VAL A 18 21.52 -11.97 -2.83
N ARG A 19 21.31 -10.68 -3.12
CA ARG A 19 20.15 -9.92 -2.68
C ARG A 19 18.95 -10.49 -3.44
N CYS A 20 18.44 -11.63 -2.95
CA CYS A 20 17.17 -12.20 -3.36
C CYS A 20 16.14 -11.11 -3.06
N SER A 21 15.78 -10.33 -4.08
CA SER A 21 14.72 -9.34 -3.92
C SER A 21 13.48 -10.14 -3.63
N PRO A 22 12.85 -9.98 -2.44
CA PRO A 22 11.69 -10.78 -2.10
C PRO A 22 10.66 -10.61 -3.22
N LYS A 23 10.21 -11.76 -3.76
CA LYS A 23 9.21 -11.78 -4.82
C LYS A 23 8.01 -10.97 -4.33
N ARG A 24 7.55 -10.03 -5.15
CA ARG A 24 6.38 -9.22 -4.80
C ARG A 24 5.20 -10.15 -4.51
N PRO A 25 4.48 -9.96 -3.40
CA PRO A 25 3.29 -10.75 -3.10
C PRO A 25 2.22 -10.49 -4.15
N GLU A 26 1.45 -11.52 -4.47
CA GLU A 26 0.28 -11.40 -5.33
C GLU A 26 -0.92 -11.11 -4.44
N ILE A 27 -1.66 -10.05 -4.75
CA ILE A 27 -2.87 -9.65 -4.02
C ILE A 27 -4.08 -10.18 -4.78
N SER A 28 -4.96 -10.90 -4.09
CA SER A 28 -6.17 -11.43 -4.72
C SER A 28 -7.19 -10.33 -5.02
N GLU A 29 -8.03 -10.55 -6.03
CA GLU A 29 -9.16 -9.66 -6.33
C GLU A 29 -10.16 -9.59 -5.17
N GLU A 30 -10.33 -10.67 -4.41
CA GLU A 30 -11.16 -10.73 -3.22
C GLU A 30 -10.63 -9.79 -2.12
N THR A 31 -9.32 -9.77 -1.89
CA THR A 31 -8.65 -8.86 -0.94
C THR A 31 -8.89 -7.40 -1.33
N LEU A 32 -8.70 -7.07 -2.61
CA LEU A 32 -8.91 -5.72 -3.14
C LEU A 32 -10.37 -5.29 -2.98
N THR A 33 -11.29 -6.11 -3.49
CA THR A 33 -12.74 -5.85 -3.45
C THR A 33 -13.27 -5.76 -2.03
N GLY A 34 -12.90 -6.72 -1.16
CA GLY A 34 -13.35 -6.75 0.23
C GLY A 34 -12.87 -5.53 1.02
N SER A 35 -11.65 -5.06 0.77
CA SER A 35 -11.15 -3.83 1.38
C SER A 35 -11.90 -2.58 0.92
N ALA A 36 -12.28 -2.51 -0.37
CA ALA A 36 -13.05 -1.39 -0.92
C ALA A 36 -14.48 -1.36 -0.34
N GLN A 37 -15.15 -2.51 -0.31
CA GLN A 37 -16.49 -2.66 0.28
C GLN A 37 -16.53 -2.26 1.75
N LEU A 38 -15.45 -2.51 2.50
CA LEU A 38 -15.36 -2.04 3.89
C LEU A 38 -15.39 -0.50 3.97
N ILE A 39 -14.76 0.18 3.01
CA ILE A 39 -14.65 1.63 2.96
C ILE A 39 -15.94 2.30 2.45
N GLU A 40 -16.70 1.63 1.60
CA GLU A 40 -18.04 2.09 1.19
C GLU A 40 -19.05 2.09 2.34
N ASN A 41 -18.77 1.41 3.47
CA ASN A 41 -19.64 1.49 4.65
C ASN A 41 -19.50 2.80 5.44
N TYR A 42 -18.54 3.65 5.10
CA TYR A 42 -18.45 5.00 5.67
C TYR A 42 -19.46 5.88 4.94
N GLY A 43 -20.40 6.48 5.68
CA GLY A 43 -21.49 7.28 5.09
C GLY A 43 -21.04 8.53 4.33
N GLU A 44 -19.75 8.86 4.39
CA GLU A 44 -19.10 9.92 3.64
C GLU A 44 -18.56 9.49 2.26
N ILE A 45 -18.58 8.19 1.93
CA ILE A 45 -18.07 7.61 0.67
C ILE A 45 -19.22 7.01 -0.13
N ASP A 46 -19.36 7.43 -1.39
CA ASP A 46 -20.33 6.86 -2.35
C ASP A 46 -19.77 5.63 -3.05
N TYR A 47 -18.48 5.66 -3.38
CA TYR A 47 -17.81 4.58 -4.11
C TYR A 47 -16.34 4.44 -3.69
N ALA A 48 -15.87 3.21 -3.61
CA ALA A 48 -14.46 2.90 -3.43
C ALA A 48 -14.00 1.76 -4.34
N GLU A 49 -12.75 1.82 -4.79
CA GLU A 49 -12.13 0.73 -5.54
C GLU A 49 -10.66 0.57 -5.15
N ALA A 50 -10.17 -0.66 -5.16
CA ALA A 50 -8.75 -0.94 -5.04
C ALA A 50 -8.30 -1.79 -6.23
N PHE A 51 -7.24 -1.38 -6.91
CA PHE A 51 -6.69 -2.14 -8.03
C PHE A 51 -5.19 -1.94 -8.18
N ILE A 52 -4.56 -2.81 -8.96
CA ILE A 52 -3.13 -2.71 -9.28
C ILE A 52 -2.97 -2.29 -10.73
N GLU A 53 -2.38 -1.12 -10.97
CA GLU A 53 -2.00 -0.66 -12.31
C GLU A 53 -0.49 -0.42 -12.38
N LYS A 54 0.18 -0.98 -13.40
CA LYS A 54 1.62 -0.75 -13.66
C LYS A 54 2.50 -0.91 -12.40
N ASN A 55 2.21 -1.93 -11.58
CA ASN A 55 2.90 -2.24 -10.33
C ASN A 55 2.70 -1.21 -9.19
N LYS A 56 1.68 -0.36 -9.29
CA LYS A 56 1.24 0.51 -8.21
C LYS A 56 -0.11 0.04 -7.71
N LEU A 57 -0.31 0.18 -6.41
CA LEU A 57 -1.60 -0.02 -5.80
C LEU A 57 -2.36 1.30 -5.85
N ILE A 58 -3.55 1.29 -6.44
CA ILE A 58 -4.41 2.46 -6.55
C ILE A 58 -5.61 2.22 -5.64
N LEU A 59 -5.86 3.19 -4.75
CA LEU A 59 -7.03 3.28 -3.91
C LEU A 59 -7.86 4.45 -4.41
N TYR A 60 -9.05 4.18 -4.91
CA TYR A 60 -9.93 5.15 -5.51
C TYR A 60 -11.10 5.43 -4.58
N LEU A 61 -11.45 6.71 -4.41
CA LEU A 61 -12.51 7.16 -3.52
C LEU A 61 -13.36 8.23 -4.21
N ILE A 62 -14.67 8.09 -4.13
CA ILE A 62 -15.65 9.14 -4.47
C ILE A 62 -16.43 9.47 -3.18
N PRO A 63 -16.33 10.69 -2.64
CA PRO A 63 -17.17 11.14 -1.54
C PRO A 63 -18.64 11.28 -1.96
N VAL A 64 -19.57 11.20 -1.00
CA VAL A 64 -21.02 11.35 -1.28
C VAL A 64 -21.42 12.71 -1.84
N ASN A 65 -20.65 13.77 -1.58
CA ASN A 65 -20.81 15.11 -2.13
C ASN A 65 -19.60 15.99 -1.77
N GLU A 66 -19.56 17.21 -2.34
CA GLU A 66 -18.49 18.19 -2.07
C GLU A 66 -18.52 18.81 -0.65
N GLU A 67 -19.58 18.57 0.14
CA GLU A 67 -19.67 19.07 1.52
C GLU A 67 -18.83 18.24 2.49
N VAL A 68 -18.46 17.00 2.11
CA VAL A 68 -17.57 16.16 2.91
C VAL A 68 -16.20 16.83 3.04
N PRO A 69 -15.73 17.12 4.27
CA PRO A 69 -14.46 17.80 4.45
C PRO A 69 -13.29 17.02 3.86
N LYS A 70 -12.39 17.72 3.16
CA LYS A 70 -11.20 17.13 2.53
C LYS A 70 -10.38 16.32 3.52
N GLU A 71 -10.14 16.85 4.72
CA GLU A 71 -9.41 16.17 5.79
C GLU A 71 -10.08 14.85 6.20
N ARG A 72 -11.41 14.80 6.19
CA ARG A 72 -12.17 13.60 6.51
C ARG A 72 -11.98 12.53 5.44
N VAL A 73 -12.01 12.90 4.16
CA VAL A 73 -11.74 11.96 3.06
C VAL A 73 -10.29 11.44 3.14
N ARG A 74 -9.33 12.28 3.51
CA ARG A 74 -7.94 11.87 3.72
C ARG A 74 -7.80 10.85 4.85
N GLU A 75 -8.50 11.06 5.97
CA GLU A 75 -8.55 10.08 7.06
C GLU A 75 -9.11 8.74 6.58
N ILE A 76 -10.20 8.77 5.82
CA ILE A 76 -10.80 7.55 5.24
C ILE A 76 -9.84 6.88 4.26
N GLY A 77 -9.10 7.63 3.44
CA GLY A 77 -8.04 7.09 2.59
C GLY A 77 -6.92 6.39 3.37
N VAL A 78 -6.57 6.91 4.56
CA VAL A 78 -5.63 6.23 5.47
C VAL A 78 -6.25 4.97 6.07
N LEU A 79 -7.53 5.00 6.41
CA LEU A 79 -8.26 3.80 6.86
C LEU A 79 -8.34 2.75 5.75
N PHE A 80 -8.46 3.17 4.48
CA PHE A 80 -8.43 2.28 3.33
C PHE A 80 -7.08 1.55 3.20
N LEU A 81 -5.96 2.25 3.42
CA LEU A 81 -4.65 1.59 3.49
C LEU A 81 -4.63 0.50 4.56
N LYS A 82 -5.11 0.82 5.77
CA LYS A 82 -5.13 -0.15 6.87
C LYS A 82 -6.09 -1.31 6.57
N ALA A 83 -7.27 -1.03 6.03
CA ALA A 83 -8.25 -2.03 5.64
C ALA A 83 -7.66 -3.03 4.66
N LEU A 84 -7.10 -2.55 3.55
CA LEU A 84 -6.47 -3.40 2.55
C LEU A 84 -5.36 -4.26 3.15
N SER A 85 -4.45 -3.67 3.92
CA SER A 85 -3.40 -4.46 4.56
C SER A 85 -3.95 -5.49 5.55
N GLY A 86 -5.08 -5.22 6.21
CA GLY A 86 -5.75 -6.18 7.08
C GLY A 86 -6.22 -7.42 6.31
N TYR A 87 -6.76 -7.24 5.11
CA TYR A 87 -7.18 -8.35 4.25
C TYR A 87 -5.99 -9.18 3.73
N THR A 88 -4.84 -8.55 3.49
CA THR A 88 -3.62 -9.26 3.02
C THR A 88 -3.02 -10.23 4.06
N VAL A 89 -3.53 -10.27 5.30
CA VAL A 89 -3.10 -11.25 6.30
C VAL A 89 -3.36 -12.68 5.83
N ASN A 90 -4.45 -12.91 5.11
CA ASN A 90 -4.77 -14.21 4.51
C ASN A 90 -3.76 -14.64 3.42
N GLU A 91 -3.00 -13.68 2.89
CA GLU A 91 -1.95 -13.88 1.90
C GLU A 91 -0.56 -14.07 2.55
N GLY A 92 -0.52 -14.14 3.89
CA GLY A 92 0.69 -14.37 4.68
C GLY A 92 1.49 -13.10 5.00
N LEU A 93 0.94 -11.91 4.73
CA LEU A 93 1.58 -10.63 5.06
C LEU A 93 1.20 -10.16 6.46
N LYS A 94 2.06 -9.34 7.08
CA LYS A 94 1.69 -8.67 8.33
C LYS A 94 0.71 -7.54 8.05
N GLY A 95 -0.40 -7.55 8.78
CA GLY A 95 -1.41 -6.49 8.76
C GLY A 95 -0.93 -5.17 9.36
N PRO A 96 -1.80 -4.15 9.39
CA PRO A 96 -1.49 -2.84 9.96
C PRO A 96 -1.36 -2.89 11.49
N THR A 97 -0.68 -1.88 12.03
CA THR A 97 -0.62 -1.58 13.47
C THR A 97 -0.88 -0.10 13.71
N ASP A 98 -0.70 0.36 14.96
CA ASP A 98 -0.73 1.79 15.27
C ASP A 98 0.44 2.53 14.61
N GLU A 99 1.59 1.85 14.48
CA GLU A 99 2.83 2.41 13.95
C GLU A 99 3.09 2.08 12.48
N SER A 100 2.31 1.20 11.86
CA SER A 100 2.52 0.75 10.48
C SER A 100 1.22 0.61 9.71
N TYR A 101 1.26 0.97 8.43
CA TYR A 101 0.16 0.64 7.50
C TYR A 101 0.13 -0.83 7.10
N GLY A 102 1.16 -1.61 7.45
CA GLY A 102 1.30 -3.04 7.18
C GLY A 102 2.24 -3.37 6.02
N GLU A 103 2.58 -4.65 5.90
CA GLU A 103 3.73 -5.14 5.13
C GLU A 103 3.52 -5.06 3.62
N ILE A 104 2.28 -5.06 3.13
CA ILE A 104 2.01 -4.97 1.69
C ILE A 104 2.66 -3.72 1.05
N TYR A 105 2.75 -2.64 1.81
CA TYR A 105 3.34 -1.38 1.36
C TYR A 105 4.87 -1.36 1.36
N ASP A 106 5.51 -2.41 1.84
CA ASP A 106 6.94 -2.63 1.62
C ASP A 106 7.22 -3.15 0.23
N TYR A 107 6.19 -3.51 -0.54
CA TYR A 107 6.29 -4.08 -1.89
C TYR A 107 5.73 -3.18 -3.00
N TYR A 108 4.77 -2.32 -2.68
CA TYR A 108 4.04 -1.47 -3.63
C TYR A 108 4.24 0.01 -3.34
N ASN A 109 4.32 0.82 -4.40
CA ASN A 109 3.97 2.23 -4.29
C ASN A 109 2.44 2.33 -4.33
N THR A 110 1.88 3.23 -3.53
CA THR A 110 0.44 3.38 -3.40
C THR A 110 0.01 4.81 -3.69
N GLU A 111 -1.07 4.95 -4.42
CA GLU A 111 -1.75 6.22 -4.66
C GLU A 111 -3.18 6.12 -4.14
N ILE A 112 -3.61 7.16 -3.42
CA ILE A 112 -5.00 7.37 -3.03
C ILE A 112 -5.49 8.49 -3.93
N LEU A 113 -6.50 8.22 -4.76
CA LEU A 113 -7.11 9.16 -5.67
C LEU A 113 -8.49 9.49 -5.14
N VAL A 114 -8.75 10.76 -4.89
CA VAL A 114 -10.07 11.25 -4.51
C VAL A 114 -10.66 11.96 -5.72
N GLU A 115 -11.75 11.41 -6.23
CA GLU A 115 -12.53 12.03 -7.29
C GLU A 115 -13.67 12.86 -6.69
N GLY A 116 -13.84 14.07 -7.21
CA GLY A 116 -14.98 14.94 -6.92
C GLY A 116 -16.04 14.84 -8.01
N GLU A 117 -16.93 15.83 -8.07
CA GLU A 117 -17.97 15.84 -9.09
C GLU A 117 -17.36 15.89 -10.51
N ASN A 118 -18.06 15.26 -11.46
CA ASN A 118 -17.74 15.26 -12.90
C ASN A 118 -16.45 14.52 -13.31
N GLY A 119 -15.94 13.60 -12.49
CA GLY A 119 -14.81 12.77 -12.90
C GLY A 119 -13.43 13.41 -12.68
N THR A 120 -13.36 14.43 -11.81
CA THR A 120 -12.13 15.20 -11.60
C THR A 120 -11.42 14.77 -10.33
N ILE A 121 -10.10 14.50 -10.40
CA ILE A 121 -9.31 14.21 -9.20
C ILE A 121 -9.08 15.51 -8.42
N ILE A 122 -9.68 15.61 -7.23
CA ILE A 122 -9.65 16.80 -6.36
C ILE A 122 -8.60 16.71 -5.24
N ASP A 123 -8.09 15.51 -4.97
CA ASP A 123 -7.01 15.30 -4.01
C ASP A 123 -6.23 14.03 -4.34
N LYS A 124 -4.96 14.02 -3.97
CA LYS A 124 -4.10 12.86 -4.18
C LYS A 124 -3.19 12.58 -2.99
N GLY A 125 -3.29 11.38 -2.45
CA GLY A 125 -2.35 10.82 -1.48
C GLY A 125 -1.33 9.93 -2.17
N THR A 126 -0.05 10.03 -1.80
CA THR A 126 0.98 9.12 -2.31
C THR A 126 1.80 8.54 -1.17
N LYS A 127 2.01 7.22 -1.22
CA LYS A 127 2.87 6.50 -0.28
C LYS A 127 3.88 5.69 -1.07
N SER A 128 5.15 6.07 -0.93
CA SER A 128 6.23 5.32 -1.55
C SER A 128 6.45 3.99 -0.84
N LYS A 129 6.85 2.99 -1.62
CA LYS A 129 7.25 1.66 -1.12
C LYS A 129 8.23 1.77 0.06
N GLY A 130 7.93 1.10 1.17
CA GLY A 130 8.76 1.07 2.38
C GLY A 130 8.84 2.38 3.17
N LYS A 131 8.03 3.40 2.83
CA LYS A 131 7.91 4.64 3.60
C LYS A 131 6.65 4.61 4.45
N ASN A 132 6.71 5.09 5.68
CA ASN A 132 5.56 5.07 6.59
C ASN A 132 4.78 6.39 6.63
N GLU A 133 4.76 7.12 5.53
CA GLU A 133 4.08 8.42 5.41
C GLU A 133 3.26 8.47 4.12
N VAL A 134 2.11 9.14 4.18
CA VAL A 134 1.31 9.52 3.01
C VAL A 134 1.52 11.00 2.76
N LYS A 135 1.93 11.35 1.53
CA LYS A 135 2.08 12.74 1.09
C LYS A 135 0.86 13.15 0.28
N TRP A 136 0.14 14.13 0.78
CA TRP A 136 -1.05 14.69 0.15
C TRP A 136 -0.71 15.90 -0.71
N GLN A 137 -1.41 16.07 -1.83
CA GLN A 137 -1.26 17.15 -2.81
C GLN A 137 -2.64 17.66 -3.23
#